data_AF-A0A965P7K6-F1
#
_entry.id   AF-A0A965P7K6-F1
#
_cell.length_a   1.000
_cell.length_b   1.000
_cell.length_c   1.000
_cell.angle_alpha   90.00
_cell.angle_beta   90.00
_cell.angle_gamma   90.00
#
_symmetry.space_group_name_H-M   'P 1'
#
loop_
_entity.id
_entity.type
_entity.pdbx_description
1 polymer ?
#
loop_
_entity_poly.entity_id
_entity_poly.type
_entity_poly.pdbx_seq_one_letter_code
_entity_poly.pdbx_strand_id
1 'polypeptide(L)'
;MATQMTQKAAIRVQKAEDKIAARDWEPIYKLVVRHGPQQVTEHLAVPHYTKRNVWVLPGGVEATSDELIEMDYWHSSTLLWPRYWTKEQTSAAEEAL
;
A
#
# COMPACT_ATOMS: atom_id res chain seq x y z
N MET A 1 -6.97 -1.81 44.94
CA MET A 1 -5.92 -2.46 44.13
C MET A 1 -6.50 -2.92 42.79
N ALA A 2 -6.83 -2.02 41.86
CA ALA A 2 -7.44 -2.38 40.56
C ALA A 2 -7.16 -1.33 39.46
N THR A 3 -5.94 -0.79 39.39
CA THR A 3 -5.60 0.33 38.47
C THR A 3 -4.53 -0.03 37.43
N GLN A 4 -4.05 -1.28 37.39
CA GLN A 4 -2.96 -1.68 36.48
C GLN A 4 -3.41 -2.27 35.13
N MET A 5 -4.65 -2.72 34.98
CA MET A 5 -5.07 -3.38 33.73
C MET A 5 -5.45 -2.40 32.61
N THR A 6 -5.95 -1.20 32.94
CA THR A 6 -6.43 -0.22 31.95
C THR A 6 -5.30 0.56 31.27
N GLN A 7 -4.19 0.81 31.98
CA GLN A 7 -3.06 1.59 31.43
C GLN A 7 -2.32 0.86 30.31
N LYS A 8 -2.11 -0.46 30.42
CA LYS A 8 -1.40 -1.24 29.38
C LYS A 8 -2.17 -1.29 28.06
N ALA A 9 -3.50 -1.37 28.12
CA ALA A 9 -4.34 -1.36 26.93
C ALA A 9 -4.31 0.00 26.23
N ALA A 10 -4.47 1.10 26.97
CA ALA A 10 -4.46 2.46 26.42
C ALA A 10 -3.12 2.82 25.74
N ILE A 11 -1.98 2.48 26.36
CA ILE A 11 -0.64 2.71 25.78
C ILE A 11 -0.44 1.91 24.48
N ARG A 12 -1.00 0.71 24.39
CA ARG A 12 -0.90 -0.14 23.18
C ARG A 12 -1.73 0.41 22.02
N VAL A 13 -2.90 0.98 22.31
CA VAL A 13 -3.78 1.60 21.31
C VAL A 13 -3.16 2.88 20.76
N GLN A 14 -2.67 3.79 21.62
CA GLN A 14 -1.97 5.00 21.17
C GLN A 14 -0.76 4.69 20.28
N LYS A 15 0.10 3.74 20.70
CA LYS A 15 1.25 3.31 19.87
C LYS A 15 0.85 2.66 18.55
N ALA A 16 -0.36 2.09 18.44
CA ALA A 16 -0.85 1.53 17.20
C ALA A 16 -1.40 2.64 16.28
N GLU A 17 -2.12 3.61 16.84
CA GLU A 17 -2.61 4.81 16.14
C GLU A 17 -1.44 5.65 15.60
N ASP A 18 -0.40 5.88 16.40
CA ASP A 18 0.82 6.59 15.97
C ASP A 18 1.54 5.87 14.81
N LYS A 19 1.49 4.54 14.78
CA LYS A 19 2.07 3.73 13.68
C LYS A 19 1.23 3.76 12.41
N ILE A 20 -0.09 3.96 12.54
CA ILE A 20 -0.97 4.18 11.39
C ILE A 20 -0.77 5.60 10.85
N ALA A 21 -0.56 6.58 11.73
CA ALA A 21 -0.23 7.96 11.35
C ALA A 21 1.10 8.11 10.59
N ALA A 22 1.97 7.11 10.64
CA ALA A 22 3.22 7.06 9.87
C ALA A 22 3.07 6.52 8.43
N ARG A 23 1.87 6.09 8.03
CA ARG A 23 1.59 5.61 6.67
C ARG A 23 1.18 6.74 5.75
N ASP A 24 1.49 6.59 4.47
CA ASP A 24 1.14 7.52 3.41
C ASP A 24 0.37 6.79 2.31
N TRP A 25 -0.34 7.56 1.47
CA TRP A 25 -1.01 7.02 0.30
C TRP A 25 0.03 6.71 -0.78
N GLU A 26 0.22 5.42 -1.04
CA GLU A 26 1.20 4.94 -1.99
C GLU A 26 0.52 4.38 -3.24
N PRO A 27 1.09 4.61 -4.45
CA PRO A 27 0.54 4.10 -5.70
C PRO A 27 0.73 2.58 -5.77
N ILE A 28 -0.32 1.87 -6.17
CA ILE A 28 -0.31 0.41 -6.31
C ILE A 28 -1.03 0.00 -7.60
N TYR A 29 -0.82 -1.23 -8.01
CA TYR A 29 -1.55 -1.85 -9.11
C TYR A 29 -2.40 -2.99 -8.58
N LYS A 30 -3.64 -3.09 -9.06
CA LYS A 30 -4.62 -4.08 -8.63
C LYS A 30 -5.12 -4.92 -9.78
N LEU A 31 -5.28 -6.22 -9.55
CA LEU A 31 -5.99 -7.12 -10.45
C LEU A 31 -7.03 -7.90 -9.66
N VAL A 32 -8.29 -7.84 -10.11
CA VAL A 32 -9.40 -8.57 -9.49
C VAL A 32 -9.80 -9.72 -10.40
N VAL A 33 -9.45 -10.94 -10.01
CA VAL A 33 -9.74 -12.15 -10.77
C VAL A 33 -11.01 -12.80 -10.22
N ARG A 34 -12.00 -12.99 -11.10
CA ARG A 34 -13.23 -13.72 -10.77
C ARG A 34 -13.10 -15.17 -11.24
N HIS A 35 -13.11 -16.11 -10.30
CA HIS A 35 -13.03 -17.55 -10.58
C HIS A 35 -14.41 -18.22 -10.72
N GLY A 36 -15.49 -17.47 -10.41
CA GLY A 36 -16.86 -17.93 -10.47
C GLY A 36 -17.79 -16.92 -9.79
N PRO A 37 -19.07 -17.26 -9.58
CA PRO A 37 -20.05 -16.34 -9.01
C PRO A 37 -19.78 -15.96 -7.54
N GLN A 38 -19.01 -16.77 -6.81
CA GLN A 38 -18.76 -16.57 -5.37
C GLN A 38 -17.27 -16.41 -5.02
N GLN A 39 -16.35 -16.61 -5.96
CA GLN A 39 -14.91 -16.57 -5.68
C GLN A 39 -14.23 -15.45 -6.48
N VAL A 40 -13.69 -14.49 -5.73
CA VAL A 40 -12.95 -13.34 -6.25
C VAL A 40 -11.61 -13.28 -5.52
N THR A 41 -10.53 -13.22 -6.28
CA THR A 41 -9.16 -13.03 -5.76
C THR A 41 -8.68 -11.65 -6.15
N GLU A 42 -8.19 -10.87 -5.20
CA GLU A 42 -7.50 -9.60 -5.46
C GLU A 42 -5.99 -9.83 -5.39
N HIS A 43 -5.29 -9.45 -6.44
CA HIS A 43 -3.83 -9.37 -6.48
C HIS A 43 -3.41 -7.91 -6.41
N LEU A 44 -2.43 -7.63 -5.55
CA LEU A 44 -1.88 -6.31 -5.34
C LEU A 44 -0.39 -6.32 -5.67
N ALA A 45 0.02 -5.47 -6.61
CA ALA A 45 1.43 -5.15 -6.82
C ALA A 45 1.75 -3.83 -6.11
N VAL A 46 2.72 -3.88 -5.20
CA VAL A 46 3.07 -2.75 -4.31
C VAL A 46 4.42 -2.15 -4.71
N PRO A 47 4.66 -0.85 -4.48
CA PRO A 47 5.91 -0.22 -4.87
C PRO A 47 7.09 -0.81 -4.10
N HIS A 48 8.14 -1.17 -4.83
CA HIS A 48 9.33 -1.83 -4.29
C HIS A 48 9.99 -0.98 -3.20
N TYR A 49 10.48 -1.57 -2.11
CA TYR A 49 10.95 -0.75 -0.99
C TYR A 49 12.09 0.22 -1.37
N THR A 50 13.01 -0.21 -2.24
CA THR A 50 14.23 0.55 -2.58
C THR A 50 14.37 0.98 -4.03
N LYS A 51 13.55 0.47 -4.97
CA LYS A 51 13.72 0.63 -6.42
C LYS A 51 12.60 1.51 -6.95
N ARG A 52 12.96 2.56 -7.70
CA ARG A 52 11.99 3.46 -8.36
C ARG A 52 11.33 2.76 -9.54
N ASN A 53 10.06 3.05 -9.81
CA ASN A 53 9.30 2.53 -10.94
C ASN A 53 9.30 1.00 -11.05
N VAL A 54 9.43 0.32 -9.91
CA VAL A 54 9.33 -1.14 -9.79
C VAL A 54 8.26 -1.47 -8.78
N TRP A 55 7.38 -2.40 -9.13
CA TRP A 55 6.34 -2.94 -8.28
C TRP A 55 6.61 -4.42 -8.02
N VAL A 56 6.13 -4.88 -6.87
CA VAL A 56 6.34 -6.23 -6.38
C VAL A 56 4.99 -6.92 -6.26
N LEU A 57 4.82 -7.96 -7.06
CA LEU A 57 3.68 -8.87 -7.04
C LEU A 57 3.75 -9.82 -5.83
N PRO A 58 2.62 -10.47 -5.47
CA PRO A 58 2.65 -11.56 -4.51
C PRO A 58 3.66 -12.63 -4.91
N GLY A 59 4.47 -13.09 -3.96
CA GLY A 59 5.59 -14.01 -4.23
C GLY A 59 6.93 -13.32 -4.53
N GLY A 60 6.97 -11.98 -4.54
CA GLY A 60 8.23 -11.23 -4.67
C GLY A 60 8.70 -11.00 -6.11
N VAL A 61 7.84 -11.27 -7.09
CA VAL A 61 8.14 -11.02 -8.52
C VAL A 61 8.08 -9.52 -8.78
N GLU A 62 9.13 -8.98 -9.39
CA GLU A 62 9.21 -7.58 -9.78
C GLU A 62 8.62 -7.36 -11.18
N ALA A 63 7.93 -6.24 -11.37
CA ALA A 63 7.38 -5.80 -12.64
C ALA A 63 7.39 -4.26 -12.72
N THR A 64 7.39 -3.74 -13.94
CA THR A 64 7.21 -2.32 -14.27
C THR A 64 5.74 -1.96 -14.36
N SER A 65 5.42 -0.66 -14.42
CA SER A 65 4.05 -0.19 -14.65
C SER A 65 3.46 -0.74 -15.95
N ASP A 66 4.26 -0.73 -17.01
CA ASP A 66 3.81 -1.07 -18.36
C ASP A 66 3.49 -2.57 -18.45
N GLU A 67 4.37 -3.42 -17.89
CA GLU A 67 4.12 -4.86 -17.77
C GLU A 67 2.86 -5.15 -16.95
N LEU A 68 2.62 -4.40 -15.86
CA LEU A 68 1.41 -4.58 -15.04
C LEU A 68 0.14 -4.18 -15.80
N ILE A 69 0.18 -3.10 -16.58
CA ILE A 69 -0.93 -2.66 -17.43
C ILE A 69 -1.20 -3.71 -18.52
N GLU A 70 -0.17 -4.24 -19.16
CA GLU A 70 -0.29 -5.35 -20.13
C GLU A 70 -0.90 -6.62 -19.50
N MET A 71 -0.74 -6.81 -18.19
CA MET A 71 -1.33 -7.89 -17.39
C MET A 71 -2.73 -7.56 -16.82
N ASP A 72 -3.40 -6.53 -17.33
CA ASP A 72 -4.73 -6.04 -16.88
C ASP A 72 -4.78 -5.53 -15.43
N TYR A 73 -3.63 -5.20 -14.82
CA TYR A 73 -3.66 -4.48 -13.56
C TYR A 73 -4.05 -3.02 -13.80
N TRP A 74 -4.83 -2.46 -12.88
CA TRP A 74 -5.22 -1.06 -12.91
C TRP A 74 -4.61 -0.28 -11.75
N HIS A 75 -4.32 1.00 -11.99
CA HIS A 75 -3.65 1.87 -11.03
C HIS A 75 -4.62 2.34 -9.92
N SER A 76 -4.19 2.24 -8.67
CA SER A 76 -4.92 2.62 -7.46
C SER A 76 -3.94 3.23 -6.44
N SER A 77 -4.44 3.64 -5.27
CA SER A 77 -3.62 3.92 -4.11
C SER A 77 -4.06 3.10 -2.89
N THR A 78 -3.15 2.91 -1.92
CA THR A 78 -3.47 2.34 -0.61
C THR A 78 -2.50 2.86 0.47
N LEU A 79 -2.88 2.72 1.74
CA LEU A 79 -2.04 3.15 2.86
C LEU A 79 -0.90 2.16 3.12
N LEU A 80 0.33 2.57 2.79
CA LEU A 80 1.55 1.82 3.07
C LEU A 80 2.55 2.69 3.84
N TRP A 81 3.62 2.06 4.34
CA TRP A 81 4.77 2.84 4.80
C TRP A 81 5.32 3.65 3.63
N PRO A 82 5.67 4.93 3.83
CA PRO A 82 6.12 5.76 2.74
C PRO A 82 7.38 5.19 2.09
N ARG A 83 7.51 5.32 0.78
CA ARG A 83 8.79 5.10 0.10
C ARG A 83 9.50 6.44 -0.01
N TYR A 84 10.82 6.44 0.19
CA TYR A 84 11.60 7.68 0.12
C TYR A 84 11.51 8.35 -1.27
N TRP A 85 11.12 7.59 -2.29
CA TRP A 85 11.13 7.99 -3.69
C TRP A 85 9.74 8.17 -4.31
N THR A 86 8.64 7.87 -3.62
CA THR A 86 7.27 8.07 -4.13
C THR A 86 6.73 9.47 -3.82
N LYS A 87 7.32 10.16 -2.84
CA LYS A 87 6.94 11.52 -2.43
C LYS A 87 7.10 12.60 -3.50
N GLU A 88 7.95 12.38 -4.50
CA GLU A 88 8.21 13.35 -5.58
C GLU A 88 7.12 13.32 -6.67
N GLN A 89 6.28 12.28 -6.74
CA GLN A 89 5.29 12.16 -7.82
C GLN A 89 3.98 12.89 -7.53
N THR A 90 3.65 13.12 -6.25
CA THR A 90 2.39 13.80 -5.88
C THR A 90 2.44 15.31 -6.13
N SER A 91 3.60 15.97 -5.95
CA SER A 91 3.70 17.42 -6.16
C SER A 91 3.58 17.83 -7.64
N ALA A 92 4.04 16.97 -8.56
CA ALA A 92 3.95 17.25 -10.00
C ALA A 92 2.51 17.15 -10.54
N ALA A 93 1.63 16.38 -9.90
CA ALA A 93 0.23 16.29 -10.27
C ALA A 93 -0.60 17.49 -9.75
N GLU A 94 -0.14 18.14 -8.67
CA GLU A 94 -0.80 19.30 -8.06
C GLU A 94 -0.39 20.63 -8.72
N GLU A 95 0.81 20.72 -9.30
CA GLU A 95 1.27 21.89 -10.07
C GLU A 95 0.78 21.94 -11.53
N ALA A 96 0.12 20.88 -12.01
CA ALA A 96 -0.39 20.78 -13.38
C ALA A 96 -1.90 21.08 -13.52
N LEU A 97 -2.54 21.59 -12.46
CA LEU A 97 -3.95 22.00 -12.37
C LEU A 97 -4.08 23.51 -12.19
#